data_AF-A0A1X6NGK8-F1
#
_entry.id   AF-A0A1X6NGK8-F1
#
_cell.length_a   1.000
_cell.length_b   1.000
_cell.length_c   1.000
_cell.angle_alpha   90.00
_cell.angle_beta   90.00
_cell.angle_gamma   90.00
#
_symmetry.space_group_name_H-M   'P 1'
#
loop_
_entity.id
_entity.type
_entity.pdbx_description
1 polymer ?
#
loop_
_entity_poly.entity_id
_entity_poly.type
_entity_poly.pdbx_seq_one_letter_code
_entity_poly.pdbx_strand_id
1 'polypeptide(L)'
;MAASTTVSSFGSLSVTLDNAIAYLTRSLIQHYSATTVIKLQLALEANLTAQFAPSWVPTEPLRGSGRRCLTLSPSALPPRPVYNACKTANVEWSQWIATLGGIEFDLFIDPGCVSIRFGNWDSGKVSKFLTVWSEELATGALKTPLPQGMSLAQQLLETDKDEDEQIFTMIADEMREPTWLTPMLEKFPAVPAPPRSTTSSPDSLRSVHSRSSSSSSSSGFSFSSISTTASNESRTTLSASSHRSSPSPSEEQPQARLSRRERARQARVFIDKSKKEVTNYDGGKTTVLTGGVMLGAVRPASQIKATTPKKTNSASSSWRSSRA
;
A
#
# COMPACT_ATOMS: atom_id res chain seq x y z
N MET A 1 -24.54 -7.17 27.99
CA MET A 1 -23.63 -6.49 27.06
C MET A 1 -22.95 -7.54 26.21
N ALA A 2 -23.30 -7.63 24.93
CA ALA A 2 -22.67 -8.57 24.01
C ALA A 2 -21.30 -8.01 23.61
N ALA A 3 -20.23 -8.77 23.87
CA ALA A 3 -18.91 -8.43 23.37
C ALA A 3 -18.94 -8.57 21.84
N SER A 4 -18.82 -7.45 21.12
CA SER A 4 -18.57 -7.47 19.69
C SER A 4 -17.20 -8.09 19.45
N THR A 5 -17.17 -9.39 19.17
CA THR A 5 -15.98 -10.08 18.71
C THR A 5 -15.58 -9.45 17.38
N THR A 6 -14.57 -8.59 17.40
CA THR A 6 -13.90 -8.11 16.19
C THR A 6 -13.23 -9.32 15.56
N VAL A 7 -13.93 -9.99 14.66
CA VAL A 7 -13.37 -11.07 13.86
C VAL A 7 -12.21 -10.46 13.11
N SER A 8 -10.99 -10.94 13.38
CA SER A 8 -9.80 -10.61 12.62
C SER A 8 -10.14 -10.79 11.15
N SER A 9 -9.96 -9.74 10.35
CA SER A 9 -10.28 -9.69 8.92
C SER A 9 -9.27 -10.48 8.08
N PHE A 10 -8.83 -11.62 8.60
CA PHE A 10 -7.80 -12.44 7.97
C PHE A 10 -8.27 -12.91 6.60
N GLY A 11 -7.45 -12.63 5.59
CA GLY A 11 -7.79 -12.91 4.19
C GLY A 11 -8.92 -12.04 3.65
N SER A 12 -9.07 -10.80 4.11
CA SER A 12 -10.02 -9.86 3.51
C SER A 12 -9.67 -9.60 2.03
N LEU A 13 -10.69 -9.73 1.17
CA LEU A 13 -10.56 -9.49 -0.28
C LEU A 13 -10.12 -8.07 -0.57
N SER A 14 -10.76 -7.07 0.06
CA SER A 14 -10.45 -5.65 -0.19
C SER A 14 -9.01 -5.32 0.16
N VAL A 15 -8.55 -5.74 1.35
CA VAL A 15 -7.19 -5.49 1.82
C VAL A 15 -6.16 -6.14 0.90
N THR A 16 -6.41 -7.38 0.45
CA THR A 16 -5.49 -8.06 -0.46
C THR A 16 -5.45 -7.38 -1.83
N LEU A 17 -6.62 -6.96 -2.34
CA LEU A 17 -6.71 -6.21 -3.60
C LEU A 17 -6.02 -4.86 -3.53
N ASP A 18 -6.18 -4.11 -2.43
CA ASP A 18 -5.51 -2.83 -2.22
C ASP A 18 -3.99 -2.97 -2.35
N ASN A 19 -3.41 -4.01 -1.73
CA ASN A 19 -1.98 -4.28 -1.83
C ASN A 19 -1.55 -4.68 -3.25
N ALA A 20 -2.32 -5.53 -3.92
CA ALA A 20 -2.03 -5.91 -5.30
C ALA A 20 -2.13 -4.71 -6.27
N ILE A 21 -3.17 -3.88 -6.14
CA ILE A 21 -3.39 -2.69 -6.96
C ILE A 21 -2.32 -1.64 -6.67
N ALA A 22 -1.97 -1.43 -5.41
CA ALA A 22 -0.89 -0.52 -5.02
C ALA A 22 0.44 -0.95 -5.64
N TYR A 23 0.75 -2.26 -5.65
CA TYR A 23 1.93 -2.78 -6.34
C TYR A 23 1.88 -2.49 -7.84
N LEU A 24 0.79 -2.86 -8.51
CA LEU A 24 0.64 -2.72 -9.96
C LEU A 24 0.65 -1.26 -10.45
N THR A 25 0.20 -0.31 -9.63
CA THR A 25 0.04 1.09 -10.05
C THR A 25 1.14 2.02 -9.56
N ARG A 26 2.05 1.56 -8.68
CA ARG A 26 3.10 2.39 -8.07
C ARG A 26 4.00 3.09 -9.10
N SER A 27 4.43 2.36 -10.13
CA SER A 27 5.34 2.89 -11.17
C SER A 27 4.65 3.91 -12.09
N LEU A 28 3.32 3.83 -12.25
CA LEU A 28 2.56 4.71 -13.14
C LEU A 28 2.51 6.17 -12.67
N ILE A 29 2.75 6.43 -11.39
CA ILE A 29 2.70 7.77 -10.79
C ILE A 29 3.70 8.73 -11.46
N GLN A 30 4.76 8.20 -12.09
CA GLN A 30 5.74 9.01 -12.82
C GLN A 30 5.29 9.43 -14.23
N HIS A 31 4.29 8.75 -14.80
CA HIS A 31 3.90 8.91 -16.20
C HIS A 31 2.47 9.43 -16.38
N TYR A 32 1.60 9.20 -15.39
CA TYR A 32 0.19 9.55 -15.45
C TYR A 32 -0.18 10.50 -14.32
N SER A 33 -1.19 11.34 -14.57
CA SER A 33 -1.73 12.23 -13.53
C SER A 33 -2.32 11.43 -12.36
N ALA A 34 -2.30 12.01 -11.16
CA ALA A 34 -2.91 11.38 -9.98
C ALA A 34 -4.38 11.02 -10.21
N THR A 35 -5.14 11.88 -10.89
CA THR A 35 -6.55 11.62 -11.24
C THR A 35 -6.71 10.39 -12.13
N THR A 36 -5.83 10.21 -13.12
CA THR A 36 -5.82 9.03 -13.99
C THR A 36 -5.51 7.77 -13.20
N VAL A 37 -4.50 7.82 -12.33
CA VAL A 37 -4.10 6.68 -11.49
C VAL A 37 -5.23 6.29 -10.53
N ILE A 38 -5.87 7.25 -9.86
CA ILE A 38 -7.01 6.98 -8.96
C ILE A 38 -8.17 6.33 -9.74
N LYS A 39 -8.49 6.84 -10.93
CA LYS A 39 -9.53 6.25 -11.80
C LYS A 39 -9.19 4.81 -12.19
N LEU A 40 -7.92 4.53 -12.48
CA LEU A 40 -7.44 3.18 -12.78
C LEU A 40 -7.57 2.25 -11.56
N GLN A 41 -7.16 2.70 -10.37
CA GLN A 41 -7.25 1.92 -9.13
C GLN A 41 -8.70 1.52 -8.81
N LEU A 42 -9.64 2.47 -8.88
CA LEU A 42 -11.07 2.20 -8.67
C LEU A 42 -11.64 1.21 -9.69
N ALA A 43 -11.24 1.34 -10.96
CA ALA A 43 -11.69 0.43 -12.01
C ALA A 43 -11.10 -0.99 -11.83
N LEU A 44 -9.83 -1.10 -11.42
CA LEU A 44 -9.19 -2.37 -11.09
C LEU A 44 -9.89 -3.05 -9.91
N GLU A 45 -10.13 -2.31 -8.83
CA GLU A 45 -10.78 -2.82 -7.63
C GLU A 45 -12.16 -3.40 -7.96
N ALA A 46 -13.00 -2.66 -8.69
CA ALA A 46 -14.32 -3.13 -9.10
C ALA A 46 -14.25 -4.39 -9.98
N ASN A 47 -13.36 -4.40 -10.99
CA ASN A 47 -13.25 -5.52 -11.93
C ASN A 47 -12.66 -6.78 -11.27
N LEU A 48 -11.63 -6.63 -10.43
CA LEU A 48 -11.00 -7.75 -9.72
C LEU A 48 -11.90 -8.30 -8.62
N THR A 49 -12.61 -7.43 -7.89
CA THR A 49 -13.62 -7.87 -6.91
C THR A 49 -14.67 -8.75 -7.57
N ALA A 50 -15.23 -8.31 -8.71
CA ALA A 50 -16.22 -9.09 -9.45
C ALA A 50 -15.68 -10.44 -9.93
N GLN A 51 -14.42 -10.51 -10.35
CA GLN A 51 -13.80 -11.76 -10.80
C GLN A 51 -13.48 -12.71 -9.64
N PHE A 52 -12.95 -12.20 -8.53
CA PHE A 52 -12.37 -13.03 -7.47
C PHE A 52 -13.37 -13.43 -6.41
N ALA A 53 -14.39 -12.62 -6.14
CA ALA A 53 -15.39 -12.87 -5.10
C ALA A 53 -15.99 -14.29 -5.14
N PRO A 54 -16.37 -14.87 -6.30
CA PRO A 54 -16.94 -16.23 -6.35
C PRO A 54 -15.98 -17.34 -5.93
N SER A 55 -14.67 -17.10 -5.98
CA SER A 55 -13.63 -18.08 -5.67
C SER A 55 -12.92 -17.81 -4.35
N TRP A 56 -13.27 -16.72 -3.65
CA TRP A 56 -12.54 -16.24 -2.49
C TRP A 56 -12.91 -17.03 -1.23
N VAL A 57 -11.99 -17.88 -0.76
CA VAL A 57 -12.21 -18.76 0.39
C VAL A 57 -11.05 -18.59 1.39
N PRO A 58 -11.17 -17.70 2.39
CA PRO A 58 -10.07 -17.43 3.34
C PRO A 58 -9.61 -18.66 4.14
N THR A 59 -10.50 -19.63 4.38
CA THR A 59 -10.17 -20.89 5.07
C THR A 59 -9.32 -21.83 4.23
N GLU A 60 -9.32 -21.65 2.90
CA GLU A 60 -8.54 -22.45 1.94
C GLU A 60 -7.91 -21.53 0.90
N PRO A 61 -6.85 -20.76 1.24
CA PRO A 61 -6.34 -19.68 0.39
C PRO A 61 -5.94 -20.11 -1.02
N LEU A 62 -5.46 -21.34 -1.18
CA LEU A 62 -5.05 -21.88 -2.48
C LEU A 62 -6.22 -22.34 -3.35
N ARG A 63 -7.42 -22.53 -2.77
CA ARG A 63 -8.59 -22.97 -3.52
C ARG A 63 -9.00 -21.89 -4.51
N GLY A 64 -8.93 -22.22 -5.79
CA GLY A 64 -9.24 -21.29 -6.88
C GLY A 64 -8.12 -20.31 -7.21
N SER A 65 -6.91 -20.46 -6.66
CA SER A 65 -5.77 -19.56 -6.91
C SER A 65 -5.48 -19.40 -8.41
N GLY A 66 -5.54 -20.48 -9.20
CA GLY A 66 -5.40 -20.39 -10.67
C GLY A 66 -6.44 -19.51 -11.38
N ARG A 67 -7.63 -19.29 -10.81
CA ARG A 67 -8.64 -18.35 -11.35
C ARG A 67 -8.36 -16.90 -10.96
N ARG A 68 -7.56 -16.70 -9.92
CA ARG A 68 -7.09 -15.40 -9.41
C ARG A 68 -5.67 -15.05 -9.86
N CYS A 69 -5.03 -15.95 -10.61
CA CYS A 69 -3.77 -15.71 -11.27
C CYS A 69 -3.98 -14.78 -12.47
N LEU A 70 -3.18 -13.73 -12.55
CA LEU A 70 -3.15 -12.79 -13.66
C LEU A 70 -1.78 -12.89 -14.35
N THR A 71 -1.74 -13.41 -15.57
CA THR A 71 -0.54 -13.39 -16.41
C THR A 71 -0.46 -12.06 -17.14
N LEU A 72 0.61 -11.30 -16.87
CA LEU A 72 0.86 -9.99 -17.47
C LEU A 72 2.08 -10.12 -18.39
N SER A 73 1.92 -9.82 -19.68
CA SER A 73 2.96 -9.96 -20.69
C SER A 73 3.05 -8.69 -21.56
N PRO A 74 4.25 -8.25 -21.95
CA PRO A 74 4.43 -7.12 -22.88
C PRO A 74 3.99 -7.45 -24.31
N SER A 75 4.04 -8.73 -24.70
CA SER A 75 3.71 -9.19 -26.05
C SER A 75 2.26 -9.65 -26.22
N ALA A 76 1.45 -9.59 -25.17
CA ALA A 76 0.05 -10.01 -25.20
C ALA A 76 -0.89 -8.93 -24.66
N LEU A 77 -2.17 -9.06 -24.98
CA LEU A 77 -3.21 -8.24 -24.37
C LEU A 77 -3.32 -8.57 -22.86
N PRO A 78 -3.61 -7.58 -22.01
CA PRO A 78 -3.73 -7.82 -20.59
C PRO A 78 -4.97 -8.68 -20.27
N PRO A 79 -5.00 -9.36 -19.12
CA PRO A 79 -6.17 -10.05 -18.62
C PRO A 79 -7.40 -9.14 -18.62
N ARG A 80 -8.57 -9.71 -18.92
CA ARG A 80 -9.83 -8.95 -19.08
C ARG A 80 -10.13 -7.89 -18.00
N PRO A 81 -9.94 -8.13 -16.69
CA PRO A 81 -10.16 -7.11 -15.67
C PRO A 81 -9.21 -5.92 -15.80
N VAL A 82 -7.94 -6.20 -16.13
CA VAL A 82 -6.89 -5.21 -16.33
C VAL A 82 -7.14 -4.44 -17.63
N TYR A 83 -7.52 -5.13 -18.71
CA TYR A 83 -7.92 -4.50 -19.98
C TYR A 83 -9.10 -3.52 -19.80
N ASN A 84 -10.15 -3.95 -19.10
CA ASN A 84 -11.32 -3.11 -18.84
C ASN A 84 -10.95 -1.87 -18.00
N ALA A 85 -10.03 -2.02 -17.04
CA ALA A 85 -9.54 -0.91 -16.24
C ALA A 85 -8.70 0.07 -17.08
N CYS A 86 -7.82 -0.43 -17.95
CA CYS A 86 -7.06 0.37 -18.91
C CYS A 86 -8.00 1.23 -19.77
N LYS A 87 -9.02 0.59 -20.36
CA LYS A 87 -10.03 1.27 -21.20
C LYS A 87 -10.80 2.34 -20.42
N THR A 88 -11.16 2.04 -19.17
CA THR A 88 -11.90 2.98 -18.31
C THR A 88 -11.05 4.19 -17.93
N ALA A 89 -9.78 3.97 -17.59
CA ALA A 89 -8.86 5.02 -17.17
C ALA A 89 -8.16 5.76 -18.32
N ASN A 90 -8.30 5.27 -19.55
CA ASN A 90 -7.55 5.74 -20.72
C ASN A 90 -6.02 5.61 -20.51
N VAL A 91 -5.60 4.45 -20.03
CA VAL A 91 -4.19 4.07 -19.82
C VAL A 91 -3.80 3.06 -20.88
N GLU A 92 -2.65 3.26 -21.52
CA GLU A 92 -2.15 2.33 -22.54
C GLU A 92 -1.43 1.14 -21.89
N TRP A 93 -1.82 -0.08 -22.26
CA TRP A 93 -1.23 -1.29 -21.67
C TRP A 93 0.27 -1.43 -21.94
N SER A 94 0.70 -1.16 -23.18
CA SER A 94 2.11 -1.22 -23.61
C SER A 94 3.01 -0.34 -22.73
N GLN A 95 2.56 0.89 -22.44
CA GLN A 95 3.28 1.81 -21.57
C GLN A 95 3.25 1.31 -20.12
N TRP A 96 2.10 0.85 -19.63
CA TRP A 96 2.00 0.36 -18.26
C TRP A 96 2.91 -0.85 -18.00
N ILE A 97 2.86 -1.88 -18.83
CA ILE A 97 3.72 -3.07 -18.67
C ILE A 97 5.20 -2.74 -18.83
N ALA A 98 5.57 -1.76 -19.67
CA ALA A 98 6.94 -1.25 -19.75
C ALA A 98 7.41 -0.65 -18.42
N THR A 99 6.56 0.11 -17.71
CA THR A 99 6.90 0.65 -16.38
C THR A 99 7.00 -0.41 -15.29
N LEU A 100 6.41 -1.59 -15.50
CA LEU A 100 6.55 -2.76 -14.62
C LEU A 100 7.80 -3.60 -14.95
N GLY A 101 8.68 -3.07 -15.80
CA GLY A 101 9.94 -3.70 -16.21
C GLY A 101 9.90 -4.32 -17.60
N GLY A 102 8.75 -4.31 -18.29
CA GLY A 102 8.63 -4.89 -19.63
C GLY A 102 8.88 -6.40 -19.67
N ILE A 103 8.69 -7.07 -18.54
CA ILE A 103 8.87 -8.52 -18.39
C ILE A 103 7.51 -9.18 -18.17
N GLU A 104 7.38 -10.41 -18.64
CA GLU A 104 6.20 -11.19 -18.34
C GLU A 104 6.29 -11.77 -16.93
N PHE A 105 5.15 -11.84 -16.24
CA PHE A 105 5.03 -12.50 -14.94
C PHE A 105 3.60 -12.91 -14.62
N ASP A 106 3.47 -13.87 -13.72
CA ASP A 106 2.19 -14.25 -13.12
C ASP A 106 2.04 -13.59 -11.74
N LEU A 107 0.92 -12.89 -11.54
CA LEU A 107 0.53 -12.32 -10.26
C LEU A 107 -0.56 -13.18 -9.62
N PHE A 108 -0.30 -13.68 -8.42
CA PHE A 108 -1.21 -14.47 -7.61
C PHE A 108 -1.80 -13.62 -6.50
N ILE A 109 -3.13 -13.57 -6.44
CA ILE A 109 -3.89 -12.78 -5.46
C ILE A 109 -4.75 -13.75 -4.67
N ASP A 110 -4.26 -14.17 -3.51
CA ASP A 110 -4.88 -15.18 -2.65
C ASP A 110 -5.18 -14.61 -1.26
N PRO A 111 -6.15 -15.18 -0.51
CA PRO A 111 -6.45 -14.69 0.84
C PRO A 111 -5.19 -14.59 1.72
N GLY A 112 -4.86 -13.36 2.13
CA GLY A 112 -3.72 -13.07 3.01
C GLY A 112 -2.35 -13.06 2.32
N CYS A 113 -2.27 -13.19 0.98
CA CYS A 113 -1.01 -13.19 0.26
C CYS A 113 -1.12 -12.65 -1.18
N VAL A 114 -0.19 -11.78 -1.56
CA VAL A 114 0.05 -11.38 -2.95
C VAL A 114 1.47 -11.80 -3.30
N SER A 115 1.60 -12.61 -4.34
CA SER A 115 2.90 -13.11 -4.79
C SER A 115 3.04 -13.07 -6.31
N ILE A 116 4.28 -12.99 -6.77
CA ILE A 116 4.62 -12.90 -8.20
C ILE A 116 5.53 -14.05 -8.56
N ARG A 117 5.36 -14.55 -9.77
CA ARG A 117 6.26 -15.52 -10.38
C ARG A 117 6.67 -14.99 -11.74
N PHE A 118 7.94 -14.62 -11.87
CA PHE A 118 8.52 -14.27 -13.17
C PHE A 118 8.67 -15.56 -13.98
N GLY A 119 8.23 -15.60 -15.22
CA GLY A 119 8.57 -16.74 -16.04
C GLY A 119 9.92 -16.52 -16.69
N ASN A 120 10.69 -17.60 -16.77
CA ASN A 120 11.73 -17.74 -17.77
C ASN A 120 11.31 -18.90 -18.68
N TRP A 121 10.16 -18.73 -19.34
CA TRP A 121 9.48 -19.79 -20.10
C TRP A 121 10.40 -20.43 -21.13
N ASP A 122 11.28 -19.64 -21.73
CA ASP A 122 12.26 -20.09 -22.73
C ASP A 122 13.26 -21.11 -22.17
N SER A 123 13.58 -21.02 -20.88
CA SER A 123 14.53 -21.92 -20.21
C SER A 123 13.89 -23.18 -19.62
N GLY A 124 12.54 -23.27 -19.63
CA GLY A 124 11.80 -24.31 -18.92
C GLY A 124 11.94 -24.29 -17.39
N LYS A 125 12.71 -23.35 -16.82
CA LYS A 125 12.85 -23.17 -15.37
C LYS A 125 11.79 -22.17 -14.88
N VAL A 126 10.91 -22.67 -14.02
CA VAL A 126 9.94 -21.83 -13.30
C VAL A 126 10.68 -21.07 -12.21
N SER A 127 10.60 -19.74 -12.18
CA SER A 127 11.27 -18.95 -11.14
C SER A 127 10.59 -19.12 -9.77
N LYS A 128 11.32 -18.77 -8.72
CA LYS A 128 10.81 -18.76 -7.35
C LYS A 128 9.74 -17.67 -7.20
N PHE A 129 8.71 -17.95 -6.40
CA PHE A 129 7.73 -16.95 -6.02
C PHE A 129 8.37 -15.83 -5.20
N LEU A 130 8.08 -14.59 -5.56
CA LEU A 130 8.37 -13.38 -4.81
C LEU A 130 7.11 -12.92 -4.08
N THR A 131 7.12 -12.94 -2.75
CA THR A 131 6.02 -12.41 -1.95
C THR A 131 6.06 -10.88 -1.97
N VAL A 132 5.04 -10.26 -2.54
CA VAL A 132 4.86 -8.80 -2.57
C VAL A 132 4.28 -8.32 -1.25
N TRP A 133 3.28 -9.05 -0.76
CA TRP A 133 2.60 -8.76 0.49
C TRP A 133 2.10 -10.06 1.11
N SER A 134 2.17 -10.17 2.43
CA SER A 134 1.43 -11.20 3.15
C SER A 134 0.96 -10.65 4.49
N GLU A 135 -0.21 -11.09 4.91
CA GLU A 135 -0.81 -10.68 6.18
C GLU A 135 0.01 -11.18 7.37
N GLU A 136 0.65 -12.34 7.25
CA GLU A 136 1.57 -12.87 8.26
C GLU A 136 2.78 -11.97 8.46
N LEU A 137 3.38 -11.44 7.39
CA LEU A 137 4.48 -10.47 7.53
C LEU A 137 4.00 -9.13 8.10
N ALA A 138 2.79 -8.70 7.75
CA ALA A 138 2.22 -7.45 8.26
C ALA A 138 1.88 -7.52 9.77
N THR A 139 1.51 -8.69 10.27
CA THR A 139 1.16 -8.92 11.68
C THR A 139 2.32 -9.47 12.52
N GLY A 140 3.25 -10.18 11.89
CA GLY A 140 4.41 -10.84 12.50
C GLY A 140 5.61 -9.93 12.76
N ALA A 141 5.65 -8.72 12.20
CA ALA A 141 6.65 -7.71 12.57
C ALA A 141 6.58 -7.27 14.05
N LEU A 142 5.55 -7.68 14.80
CA LEU A 142 5.44 -7.50 16.25
C LEU A 142 5.54 -8.81 17.05
N LYS A 143 5.70 -9.97 16.39
CA LYS A 143 5.74 -11.29 17.02
C LYS A 143 6.66 -12.23 16.26
N THR A 144 7.96 -11.99 16.34
CA THR A 144 8.93 -13.08 16.15
C THR A 144 8.60 -14.18 17.17
N PRO A 145 8.37 -15.43 16.74
CA PRO A 145 8.27 -16.54 17.68
C PRO A 145 9.68 -16.78 18.23
N LEU A 146 9.97 -16.20 19.38
CA LEU A 146 11.16 -16.53 20.14
C LEU A 146 11.14 -18.03 20.47
N PRO A 147 12.30 -18.70 20.45
CA PRO A 147 12.46 -19.97 21.15
C PRO A 147 11.96 -19.82 22.58
N GLN A 148 11.08 -20.72 23.00
CA GLN A 148 10.44 -20.72 24.31
C GLN A 148 11.52 -20.70 25.41
N GLY A 149 11.75 -19.55 26.07
CA GLY A 149 12.62 -19.51 27.25
C GLY A 149 13.26 -18.17 27.64
N MET A 150 13.32 -17.15 26.77
CA MET A 150 14.02 -15.90 27.09
C MET A 150 13.07 -14.72 27.36
N SER A 151 13.44 -13.90 28.34
CA SER A 151 12.68 -12.69 28.70
C SER A 151 12.97 -11.54 27.74
N LEU A 152 11.98 -10.69 27.47
CA LEU A 152 12.07 -9.55 26.53
C LEU A 152 13.30 -8.66 26.76
N ALA A 153 13.67 -8.44 28.03
CA ALA A 153 14.83 -7.62 28.37
C ALA A 153 16.15 -8.27 27.91
N GLN A 154 16.23 -9.60 27.95
CA GLN A 154 17.43 -10.36 27.58
C GLN A 154 17.65 -10.36 26.07
N GLN A 155 16.57 -10.33 25.27
CA GLN A 155 16.65 -10.21 23.83
C GLN A 155 17.10 -8.82 23.37
N LEU A 156 16.64 -7.74 24.04
CA LEU A 156 17.11 -6.38 23.73
C LEU A 156 18.64 -6.27 23.93
N LEU A 157 19.15 -6.87 25.02
CA LEU A 157 20.59 -6.94 25.29
C LEU A 157 21.38 -7.77 24.26
N GLU A 158 20.76 -8.78 23.63
CA GLU A 158 21.40 -9.60 22.60
C GLU A 158 21.39 -8.90 21.23
N THR A 159 20.30 -8.19 20.91
CA THR A 159 20.15 -7.46 19.64
C THR A 159 21.13 -6.28 19.57
N ASP A 160 21.27 -5.52 20.67
CA ASP A 160 22.26 -4.45 20.77
C ASP A 160 23.69 -5.00 20.55
N LYS A 161 23.96 -6.23 21.00
CA LYS A 161 25.30 -6.82 20.92
C LYS A 161 25.69 -7.25 19.51
N ASP A 162 24.75 -7.80 18.75
CA ASP A 162 24.97 -8.19 17.36
C ASP A 162 25.08 -6.95 16.43
N GLU A 163 24.28 -5.91 16.71
CA GLU A 163 24.39 -4.62 16.01
C GLU A 163 25.73 -3.94 16.31
N ASP A 164 26.17 -3.94 17.57
CA ASP A 164 27.49 -3.44 17.95
C ASP A 164 28.61 -4.20 17.24
N GLU A 165 28.57 -5.54 17.20
CA GLU A 165 29.58 -6.34 16.48
C GLU A 165 29.61 -6.02 14.97
N GLN A 166 28.44 -5.79 14.36
CA GLN A 166 28.35 -5.38 12.95
C GLN A 166 28.92 -3.98 12.72
N ILE A 167 28.67 -3.03 13.63
CA ILE A 167 29.24 -1.68 13.60
C ILE A 167 30.76 -1.75 13.77
N PHE A 168 31.25 -2.57 14.71
CA PHE A 168 32.68 -2.78 14.92
C PHE A 168 33.37 -3.42 13.70
N THR A 169 32.71 -4.32 12.98
CA THR A 169 33.27 -4.88 11.73
C THR A 169 33.32 -3.85 10.61
N MET A 170 32.28 -3.02 10.46
CA MET A 170 32.26 -1.94 9.47
C MET A 170 33.38 -0.92 9.70
N ILE A 171 33.60 -0.51 10.96
CA ILE A 171 34.68 0.41 11.34
C ILE A 171 36.04 -0.25 11.13
N ALA A 172 36.19 -1.53 11.45
CA ALA A 172 37.45 -2.25 11.27
C ALA A 172 37.86 -2.36 9.80
N ASP A 173 36.91 -2.56 8.88
CA ASP A 173 37.18 -2.58 7.44
C ASP A 173 37.50 -1.18 6.90
N GLU A 174 36.82 -0.13 7.38
CA GLU A 174 37.12 1.26 6.98
C GLU A 174 38.49 1.73 7.49
N MET A 175 38.93 1.27 8.67
CA MET A 175 40.24 1.64 9.23
C MET A 175 41.41 0.82 8.66
N ARG A 176 41.17 -0.27 7.92
CA ARG A 176 42.23 -1.16 7.42
C ARG A 176 42.94 -0.63 6.18
N GLU A 177 42.35 0.33 5.47
CA GLU A 177 43.00 1.02 4.36
C GLU A 177 43.35 2.45 4.79
N PRO A 178 44.61 2.72 5.17
CA PRO A 178 45.04 4.08 5.45
C PRO A 178 44.94 4.97 4.20
N THR A 179 43.79 5.63 4.02
CA THR A 179 43.52 6.62 2.96
C THR A 179 44.52 7.78 2.97
N TRP A 180 45.25 7.97 4.07
CA TRP A 180 46.29 8.99 4.24
C TRP A 180 47.60 8.71 3.47
N LEU A 181 47.71 7.60 2.74
CA LEU A 181 48.82 7.35 1.80
C LEU A 181 48.49 7.68 0.34
N THR A 182 47.38 8.38 0.06
CA THR A 182 47.21 8.99 -1.27
C THR A 182 48.28 10.08 -1.44
N PRO A 183 49.20 9.96 -2.42
CA PRO A 183 50.20 10.98 -2.65
C PRO A 183 49.47 12.29 -2.93
N MET A 184 49.79 13.34 -2.15
CA MET A 184 49.33 14.69 -2.40
C MET A 184 49.74 15.09 -3.82
N LEU A 185 48.84 14.94 -4.77
CA LEU A 185 48.97 15.54 -6.09
C LEU A 185 48.91 17.05 -5.89
N GLU A 186 50.07 17.72 -5.91
CA GLU A 186 50.22 19.19 -5.81
C GLU A 186 49.54 19.95 -6.96
N LYS A 187 48.92 19.26 -7.92
CA LYS A 187 48.16 19.87 -9.01
C LYS A 187 46.78 19.26 -9.10
N PHE A 188 45.78 20.09 -8.80
CA PHE A 188 44.40 19.83 -9.20
C PHE A 188 44.34 19.58 -10.72
N PRO A 189 43.65 18.52 -11.18
CA PRO A 189 43.44 18.31 -12.60
C PRO A 189 42.71 19.52 -13.18
N ALA A 190 43.28 20.11 -14.23
CA ALA A 190 42.70 21.26 -14.91
C ALA A 190 41.34 20.86 -15.51
N VAL A 191 40.26 21.40 -14.95
CA VAL A 191 38.90 21.21 -15.45
C VAL A 191 38.83 21.78 -16.87
N PRO A 192 38.56 20.96 -17.91
CA PRO A 192 38.41 21.47 -19.27
C PRO A 192 37.21 22.40 -19.33
N ALA A 193 37.43 23.64 -19.77
CA ALA A 193 36.35 24.60 -19.98
C ALA A 193 35.41 24.07 -21.09
N PRO A 194 34.08 24.08 -20.88
CA PRO A 194 33.13 23.63 -21.90
C PRO A 194 33.24 24.52 -23.16
N PRO A 195 33.09 23.94 -24.37
CA PRO A 195 33.21 24.68 -25.62
C PRO A 195 32.13 25.77 -25.68
N ARG A 196 32.59 27.03 -25.81
CA ARG A 196 31.73 28.17 -26.14
C ARG A 196 31.12 27.94 -27.53
N SER A 197 29.80 27.78 -27.58
CA SER A 197 29.03 27.77 -28.82
C SER A 197 29.20 29.11 -29.55
N THR A 198 29.99 29.11 -30.63
CA THR A 198 30.03 30.16 -31.64
C THR A 198 28.91 29.91 -32.65
N THR A 199 27.67 30.24 -32.28
CA THR A 199 26.58 30.35 -33.27
C THR A 199 26.52 31.79 -33.76
N SER A 200 27.28 32.04 -34.82
CA SER A 200 27.13 33.20 -35.70
C SER A 200 25.85 33.05 -36.53
N SER A 201 24.95 34.02 -36.41
CA SER A 201 23.83 34.27 -37.31
C SER A 201 24.32 34.65 -38.72
N PRO A 202 23.45 34.53 -39.74
CA PRO A 202 23.26 35.68 -40.60
C PRO A 202 21.79 35.99 -40.92
N ASP A 203 21.54 37.28 -41.09
CA ASP A 203 20.49 37.93 -41.88
C ASP A 203 19.01 37.68 -41.57
N SER A 204 18.41 38.66 -40.91
CA SER A 204 17.06 39.12 -41.24
C SER A 204 16.99 40.64 -41.08
N LEU A 205 16.99 41.29 -42.23
CA LEU A 205 16.84 42.72 -42.43
C LEU A 205 15.47 43.21 -41.95
N ARG A 206 15.48 44.38 -41.30
CA ARG A 206 14.41 45.37 -41.19
C ARG A 206 13.16 44.97 -40.38
N SER A 207 13.17 45.39 -39.12
CA SER A 207 11.96 45.86 -38.43
C SER A 207 12.31 47.11 -37.64
N VAL A 208 11.88 48.25 -38.17
CA VAL A 208 11.79 49.52 -37.46
C VAL A 208 10.62 49.35 -36.49
N HIS A 209 10.84 49.65 -35.21
CA HIS A 209 9.95 50.39 -34.29
C HIS A 209 10.44 50.16 -32.85
N SER A 210 11.13 51.17 -32.34
CA SER A 210 11.45 51.34 -30.93
C SER A 210 10.17 51.45 -30.10
N ARG A 211 10.18 50.86 -28.90
CA ARG A 211 9.82 51.56 -27.65
C ARG A 211 10.11 50.70 -26.43
N SER A 212 11.08 51.19 -25.66
CA SER A 212 11.44 50.80 -24.30
C SER A 212 10.25 50.85 -23.34
N SER A 213 10.26 50.02 -22.30
CA SER A 213 10.28 50.46 -20.88
C SER A 213 10.27 49.26 -19.92
N SER A 214 11.20 49.31 -18.98
CA SER A 214 11.29 48.52 -17.74
C SER A 214 10.04 48.72 -16.87
N SER A 215 9.67 47.73 -16.04
CA SER A 215 9.18 47.92 -14.65
C SER A 215 8.88 46.59 -13.96
N SER A 216 9.14 46.62 -12.66
CA SER A 216 9.15 45.53 -11.68
C SER A 216 7.76 45.12 -11.16
N SER A 217 7.74 43.96 -10.50
CA SER A 217 6.97 43.63 -9.28
C SER A 217 5.45 43.40 -9.34
N SER A 218 5.10 42.26 -8.70
CA SER A 218 4.03 42.05 -7.73
C SER A 218 2.78 41.25 -8.13
N SER A 219 2.39 40.46 -7.14
CA SER A 219 1.21 39.63 -6.91
C SER A 219 -0.13 40.15 -7.40
N GLY A 220 -1.04 39.24 -7.74
CA GLY A 220 -2.47 39.54 -7.74
C GLY A 220 -3.31 38.42 -8.34
N PHE A 221 -3.91 37.60 -7.48
CA PHE A 221 -5.06 36.79 -7.84
C PHE A 221 -6.17 37.70 -8.39
N SER A 222 -6.77 37.32 -9.52
CA SER A 222 -8.08 37.83 -9.93
C SER A 222 -8.86 36.74 -10.64
N PHE A 223 -10.00 36.41 -10.03
CA PHE A 223 -11.10 35.72 -10.66
C PHE A 223 -11.77 36.66 -11.67
N SER A 224 -12.21 36.14 -12.80
CA SER A 224 -13.12 36.85 -13.69
C SER A 224 -14.31 35.95 -13.98
N SER A 225 -15.39 36.21 -13.26
CA SER A 225 -16.74 35.93 -13.71
C SER A 225 -17.09 36.90 -14.83
N ILE A 226 -17.48 36.39 -15.99
CA ILE A 226 -18.27 37.17 -16.95
C ILE A 226 -19.54 36.40 -17.27
N SER A 227 -20.63 37.01 -16.84
CA SER A 227 -21.99 36.77 -17.28
C SER A 227 -22.12 37.18 -18.74
N THR A 228 -22.69 36.31 -19.58
CA THR A 228 -23.24 36.74 -20.87
C THR A 228 -24.62 36.12 -21.05
N THR A 229 -25.56 37.05 -21.05
CA THR A 229 -26.98 36.94 -21.35
C THR A 229 -27.25 36.66 -22.82
N ALA A 230 -28.48 36.19 -23.08
CA ALA A 230 -29.24 36.14 -24.34
C ALA A 230 -29.03 34.90 -25.23
N SER A 231 -30.04 34.22 -25.80
CA SER A 231 -31.50 34.13 -25.59
C SER A 231 -32.00 32.93 -26.41
N ASN A 232 -33.22 32.47 -26.07
CA ASN A 232 -34.26 31.88 -26.94
C ASN A 232 -34.34 30.36 -27.20
N GLU A 233 -35.45 29.83 -26.65
CA GLU A 233 -36.42 28.90 -27.28
C GLU A 233 -36.04 27.41 -27.31
N SER A 234 -36.82 26.44 -26.84
CA SER A 234 -38.27 26.37 -26.58
C SER A 234 -38.62 25.10 -25.76
N ARG A 235 -39.71 25.21 -24.95
CA ARG A 235 -40.76 24.18 -24.64
C ARG A 235 -40.32 22.86 -23.96
N THR A 236 -41.00 22.21 -23.03
CA THR A 236 -42.32 22.16 -22.33
C THR A 236 -42.11 21.03 -21.28
N THR A 237 -42.64 20.93 -20.07
CA THR A 237 -44.03 20.91 -19.59
C THR A 237 -44.02 20.91 -18.05
N LEU A 238 -45.08 21.51 -17.52
CA LEU A 238 -45.63 21.54 -16.17
C LEU A 238 -45.44 20.28 -15.29
N SER A 239 -45.18 20.48 -14.00
CA SER A 239 -46.10 20.08 -12.92
C SER A 239 -45.73 20.78 -11.62
N ALA A 240 -46.69 21.56 -11.13
CA ALA A 240 -46.74 22.13 -9.80
C ALA A 240 -47.54 21.20 -8.87
N SER A 241 -47.13 21.08 -7.62
CA SER A 241 -48.08 21.05 -6.50
C SER A 241 -47.36 21.35 -5.19
N SER A 242 -47.62 22.56 -4.71
CA SER A 242 -47.38 23.12 -3.40
C SER A 242 -48.32 22.54 -2.33
N HIS A 243 -47.84 22.30 -1.10
CA HIS A 243 -48.62 22.44 0.14
C HIS A 243 -47.66 22.89 1.26
N ARG A 244 -47.62 24.18 1.64
CA ARG A 244 -48.51 24.98 2.51
C ARG A 244 -48.12 24.88 4.00
N SER A 245 -47.75 26.07 4.49
CA SER A 245 -47.40 26.55 5.83
C SER A 245 -48.39 26.12 6.93
N SER A 246 -48.10 26.19 8.24
CA SER A 246 -48.06 27.41 9.10
C SER A 246 -47.73 27.01 10.59
N PRO A 247 -47.72 27.89 11.62
CA PRO A 247 -46.53 28.14 12.45
C PRO A 247 -46.74 27.99 13.99
N SER A 248 -45.67 28.10 14.79
CA SER A 248 -45.75 28.65 16.16
C SER A 248 -44.38 29.10 16.70
N PRO A 249 -44.30 30.16 17.52
CA PRO A 249 -43.05 30.76 17.98
C PRO A 249 -42.70 30.42 19.44
N SER A 250 -41.42 30.29 19.75
CA SER A 250 -40.88 30.59 21.08
C SER A 250 -39.39 30.88 20.97
N GLU A 251 -38.99 32.00 21.55
CA GLU A 251 -37.64 32.55 21.63
C GLU A 251 -36.65 31.56 22.26
N GLU A 252 -35.51 31.35 21.60
CA GLU A 252 -34.24 31.06 22.27
C GLU A 252 -33.08 31.36 21.30
N GLN A 253 -32.01 31.94 21.85
CA GLN A 253 -30.88 32.54 21.14
C GLN A 253 -30.23 31.62 20.07
N PRO A 254 -29.78 32.15 18.92
CA PRO A 254 -29.00 31.37 17.98
C PRO A 254 -27.56 31.19 18.49
N GLN A 255 -27.29 30.09 19.19
CA GLN A 255 -25.92 29.61 19.33
C GLN A 255 -25.41 29.15 17.96
N ALA A 256 -24.47 29.93 17.41
CA ALA A 256 -23.80 29.62 16.16
C ALA A 256 -23.20 28.21 16.22
N ARG A 257 -23.79 27.28 15.46
CA ARG A 257 -23.25 25.93 15.28
C ARG A 257 -21.98 26.02 14.44
N LEU A 258 -20.85 26.14 15.14
CA LEU A 258 -19.52 26.03 14.55
C LEU A 258 -19.39 24.68 13.82
N SER A 259 -18.88 24.74 12.59
CA SER A 259 -18.63 23.60 11.73
C SER A 259 -17.82 22.51 12.44
N ARG A 260 -18.13 21.23 12.15
CA ARG A 260 -17.38 20.05 12.64
C ARG A 260 -15.88 20.14 12.39
N ARG A 261 -15.46 20.89 11.36
CA ARG A 261 -14.05 21.14 11.00
C ARG A 261 -13.36 22.15 11.92
N GLU A 262 -14.11 23.05 12.55
CA GLU A 262 -13.60 24.08 13.47
C GLU A 262 -13.30 23.48 14.85
N ARG A 263 -14.15 22.56 15.33
CA ARG A 263 -14.04 21.93 16.66
C ARG A 263 -12.77 21.08 16.82
N ALA A 264 -12.24 20.51 15.73
CA ALA A 264 -10.99 19.74 15.74
C ALA A 264 -9.72 20.60 15.88
N ARG A 265 -9.78 21.89 15.52
CA ARG A 265 -8.63 22.81 15.61
C ARG A 265 -8.46 23.46 16.98
N GLN A 266 -9.44 23.34 17.86
CA GLN A 266 -9.43 23.91 19.21
C GLN A 266 -9.13 22.87 20.31
N ALA A 267 -8.86 21.61 19.96
CA ALA A 267 -8.46 20.57 20.91
C ALA A 267 -6.99 20.77 21.35
N ARG A 268 -6.72 21.82 22.13
CA ARG A 268 -5.45 21.99 22.83
C ARG A 268 -5.43 21.04 24.02
N VAL A 269 -4.57 20.03 23.96
CA VAL A 269 -4.31 19.10 25.07
C VAL A 269 -3.77 19.91 26.24
N PHE A 270 -4.60 20.09 27.27
CA PHE A 270 -4.20 20.78 28.49
C PHE A 270 -3.52 19.77 29.41
N ILE A 271 -2.21 19.87 29.54
CA ILE A 271 -1.44 19.08 30.50
C ILE A 271 -1.49 19.83 31.83
N ASP A 272 -2.23 19.27 32.78
CA ASP A 272 -2.35 19.82 34.13
C ASP A 272 -1.04 19.60 34.90
N LYS A 273 -0.17 20.63 34.89
CA LYS A 273 1.16 20.61 35.54
C LYS A 273 1.09 20.66 37.07
N SER A 274 -0.10 20.79 37.66
CA SER A 274 -0.29 20.84 39.11
C SER A 274 -0.24 19.46 39.77
N LYS A 275 -0.43 18.37 39.01
CA LYS A 275 -0.35 16.99 39.50
C LYS A 275 1.04 16.40 39.27
N LYS A 276 1.97 16.67 40.21
CA LYS A 276 3.32 16.08 40.24
C LYS A 276 3.45 14.91 41.22
N GLU A 277 2.34 14.36 41.69
CA GLU A 277 2.39 13.23 42.61
C GLU A 277 2.69 11.95 41.84
N VAL A 278 3.98 11.59 41.82
CA VAL A 278 4.47 10.31 41.30
C VAL A 278 4.03 9.25 42.28
N THR A 279 3.01 8.48 41.91
CA THR A 279 2.64 7.28 42.67
C THR A 279 3.78 6.29 42.53
N ASN A 280 4.58 6.14 43.59
CA ASN A 280 5.63 5.13 43.64
C ASN A 280 4.98 3.76 43.46
N TYR A 281 5.31 3.10 42.35
CA TYR A 281 4.87 1.74 42.09
C TYR A 281 5.68 0.82 43.01
N ASP A 282 5.07 0.40 44.12
CA ASP A 282 5.66 -0.59 45.02
C ASP A 282 5.67 -1.94 44.29
N GLY A 283 6.77 -2.19 43.58
CA GLY A 283 7.07 -3.43 42.87
C GLY A 283 7.32 -4.59 43.83
N GLY A 284 6.30 -4.93 44.62
CA GLY A 284 6.31 -6.00 45.60
C GLY A 284 5.56 -7.23 45.10
N LYS A 285 6.30 -8.24 44.64
CA LYS A 285 5.92 -9.68 44.65
C LYS A 285 4.54 -10.04 44.12
N THR A 286 4.37 -10.05 42.80
CA THR A 286 3.41 -10.97 42.18
C THR A 286 4.06 -12.34 42.01
N THR A 287 4.16 -13.11 43.10
CA THR A 287 4.27 -14.57 42.95
C THR A 287 2.99 -15.02 42.30
N VAL A 288 3.06 -15.38 41.02
CA VAL A 288 1.98 -16.05 40.30
C VAL A 288 1.78 -17.40 41.00
N LEU A 289 0.94 -17.39 42.04
CA LEU A 289 0.30 -18.61 42.53
C LEU A 289 -0.47 -19.14 41.34
N THR A 290 0.10 -20.17 40.71
CA THR A 290 -0.58 -21.26 40.03
C THR A 290 -2.09 -21.18 40.17
N GLY A 291 -2.72 -20.44 39.26
CA GLY A 291 -4.16 -20.50 39.02
C GLY A 291 -4.46 -21.82 38.36
N GLY A 292 -4.39 -22.90 39.15
CA GLY A 292 -4.96 -24.18 38.79
C GLY A 292 -6.46 -23.99 38.62
N VAL A 293 -6.90 -23.93 37.38
CA VAL A 293 -8.32 -24.10 37.06
C VAL A 293 -8.64 -25.58 37.26
N MET A 294 -9.15 -25.91 38.44
CA MET A 294 -9.80 -27.19 38.73
C MET A 294 -11.10 -27.27 37.92
N LEU A 295 -11.04 -27.88 36.72
CA LEU A 295 -12.24 -28.46 36.11
C LEU A 295 -12.45 -29.83 36.75
N GLY A 296 -13.58 -29.95 37.46
CA GLY A 296 -13.93 -31.06 38.33
C GLY A 296 -13.76 -32.45 37.70
N ALA A 297 -13.28 -33.36 38.53
CA ALA A 297 -13.27 -34.78 38.26
C ALA A 297 -14.70 -35.34 38.28
N VAL A 298 -15.06 -36.06 37.22
CA VAL A 298 -15.85 -37.30 37.34
C VAL A 298 -15.24 -38.34 36.39
N ARG A 299 -14.57 -39.34 36.98
CA ARG A 299 -14.36 -40.70 36.46
C ARG A 299 -14.79 -41.63 37.61
N PRO A 300 -15.45 -42.77 37.35
CA PRO A 300 -14.81 -43.94 36.70
C PRO A 300 -15.77 -44.64 35.72
N ALA A 301 -15.46 -45.66 34.93
CA ALA A 301 -14.27 -46.33 34.41
C ALA A 301 -14.80 -47.21 33.26
N SER A 302 -13.99 -47.47 32.23
CA SER A 302 -13.85 -48.81 31.64
C SER A 302 -12.81 -48.80 30.54
N GLN A 303 -11.95 -49.81 30.61
CA GLN A 303 -10.82 -50.10 29.75
C GLN A 303 -11.31 -50.79 28.48
N ILE A 304 -10.93 -50.34 27.27
CA ILE A 304 -10.74 -51.19 26.08
C ILE A 304 -9.71 -50.46 25.18
N LYS A 305 -8.43 -50.85 25.22
CA LYS A 305 -7.72 -51.81 24.34
C LYS A 305 -7.31 -51.20 22.99
N ALA A 306 -5.98 -51.10 22.82
CA ALA A 306 -5.28 -50.63 21.63
C ALA A 306 -5.34 -51.64 20.47
N THR A 307 -5.49 -51.12 19.25
CA THR A 307 -5.09 -51.78 17.99
C THR A 307 -4.79 -50.73 16.91
N THR A 308 -3.51 -50.53 16.59
CA THR A 308 -3.02 -50.30 15.21
C THR A 308 -2.95 -51.67 14.50
N PRO A 309 -2.67 -51.82 13.18
CA PRO A 309 -2.32 -50.86 12.12
C PRO A 309 -3.07 -51.09 10.76
N LYS A 310 -2.99 -50.15 9.79
CA LYS A 310 -2.66 -50.52 8.38
C LYS A 310 -2.36 -49.30 7.49
N LYS A 311 -1.14 -49.31 6.94
CA LYS A 311 -0.72 -48.64 5.70
C LYS A 311 -1.59 -49.12 4.53
N THR A 312 -2.15 -48.20 3.75
CA THR A 312 -2.47 -48.47 2.33
C THR A 312 -1.95 -47.34 1.47
N ASN A 313 -1.01 -47.73 0.64
CA ASN A 313 -0.43 -47.03 -0.49
C ASN A 313 -1.52 -46.89 -1.57
N SER A 314 -1.82 -45.68 -2.05
CA SER A 314 -2.65 -45.52 -3.26
C SER A 314 -2.08 -44.44 -4.16
N ALA A 315 -1.80 -44.89 -5.38
CA ALA A 315 -1.06 -44.26 -6.44
C ALA A 315 -1.63 -42.94 -6.96
N SER A 316 -0.70 -42.16 -7.48
CA SER A 316 -0.85 -41.05 -8.41
C SER A 316 -1.85 -41.33 -9.54
N SER A 317 -2.82 -40.45 -9.72
CA SER A 317 -3.57 -40.29 -10.97
C SER A 317 -3.03 -39.07 -11.74
N SER A 318 -2.36 -39.38 -12.84
CA SER A 318 -1.91 -38.47 -13.89
C SER A 318 -3.13 -37.85 -14.60
N TRP A 319 -3.18 -36.51 -14.69
CA TRP A 319 -4.26 -35.75 -15.35
C TRP A 319 -3.80 -35.00 -16.61
N ARG A 320 -2.90 -35.57 -17.41
CA ARG A 320 -2.55 -34.99 -18.72
C ARG A 320 -2.85 -35.97 -19.84
N SER A 321 -4.02 -35.81 -20.45
CA SER A 321 -4.28 -36.24 -21.82
C SER A 321 -3.49 -35.35 -22.76
N SER A 322 -2.59 -35.97 -23.51
CA SER A 322 -1.96 -35.45 -24.71
C SER A 322 -3.04 -35.20 -25.78
N ARG A 323 -3.04 -34.02 -26.39
CA ARG A 323 -3.69 -33.81 -27.68
C ARG A 323 -2.61 -33.90 -28.76
N ALA A 324 -2.84 -34.80 -29.70
CA ALA A 324 -2.30 -34.74 -31.06
C ALA A 324 -2.98 -33.62 -31.85
#